data_AF-A0A510L6G2-F1
#
_entry.id   AF-A0A510L6G2-F1
#
_cell.length_a   1.000
_cell.length_b   1.000
_cell.length_c   1.000
_cell.angle_alpha   90.00
_cell.angle_beta   90.00
_cell.angle_gamma   90.00
#
_symmetry.space_group_name_H-M   'P 1'
#
loop_
_entity.id
_entity.type
_entity.pdbx_description
1 polymer ?
#
loop_
_entity_poly.entity_id
_entity_poly.type
_entity_poly.pdbx_seq_one_letter_code
_entity_poly.pdbx_strand_id
1 'polypeptide(L)'
;MNICLKENIKRLLLFLIFTLALICKTKPEDKYIWYSPREVISNADKLQPGDILILSKRPTLRSMWGHAAVLNEHKKIVEFPSYSAGYSESPIYAWQNINRKVAIFRLKGIDDKFKSVLFKEINETITKPYGLTFHKNFDKRLYCSQFVYLVFKKAGEKTGREVNLDSNGGGWVMPFDIMDSDLLENVSLY
;
A
#
# COMPACT_ATOMS: atom_id res chain seq x y z
N MET A 1 3.08 7.73 -46.75
CA MET A 1 2.71 8.13 -45.38
C MET A 1 3.07 9.60 -45.19
N ASN A 2 2.06 10.47 -45.06
CA ASN A 2 2.17 11.93 -45.20
C ASN A 2 3.13 12.56 -44.18
N ILE A 3 4.05 13.41 -44.64
CA ILE A 3 5.07 14.09 -43.80
C ILE A 3 4.40 14.90 -42.67
N CYS A 4 3.25 15.52 -42.96
CA CYS A 4 2.44 16.27 -41.99
C CYS A 4 1.88 15.40 -40.84
N LEU A 5 1.55 14.13 -41.10
CA LEU A 5 1.06 13.20 -40.07
C LEU A 5 2.17 12.85 -39.07
N LYS A 6 3.42 12.73 -39.54
CA LYS A 6 4.58 12.37 -38.74
C LYS A 6 5.00 13.51 -37.79
N GLU A 7 4.86 14.76 -38.22
CA GLU A 7 5.13 15.92 -37.36
C GLU A 7 4.08 16.10 -36.26
N ASN A 8 2.79 15.89 -36.58
CA ASN A 8 1.71 15.98 -35.60
C ASN A 8 1.81 14.87 -34.54
N ILE A 9 2.19 13.65 -34.92
CA ILE A 9 2.46 12.56 -33.98
C ILE A 9 3.65 12.90 -33.07
N LYS A 10 4.73 13.48 -33.63
CA LYS A 10 5.90 13.89 -32.84
C LYS A 10 5.55 14.98 -31.83
N ARG A 11 4.73 15.97 -32.22
CA ARG A 11 4.23 17.03 -31.32
C ARG A 11 3.33 16.47 -30.22
N LEU A 12 2.44 15.52 -30.55
CA LEU A 12 1.59 14.85 -29.57
C LEU A 12 2.41 14.03 -28.57
N LEU A 13 3.42 13.29 -29.04
CA LEU A 13 4.36 12.56 -28.19
C LEU A 13 5.16 13.50 -27.29
N LEU A 14 5.65 14.62 -27.82
CA LEU A 14 6.35 15.62 -27.02
C LEU A 14 5.45 16.24 -25.96
N PHE A 15 4.20 16.54 -26.33
CA PHE A 15 3.20 17.08 -25.40
C PHE A 15 2.88 16.06 -24.30
N LEU A 16 2.70 14.78 -24.64
CA LEU A 16 2.48 13.70 -23.68
C LEU A 16 3.66 13.55 -22.71
N ILE A 17 4.90 13.59 -23.23
CA ILE A 17 6.12 13.54 -22.42
C ILE A 17 6.21 14.77 -21.51
N PHE A 18 5.89 15.95 -22.02
CA PHE A 18 5.92 17.20 -21.26
C PHE A 18 4.85 17.24 -20.16
N THR A 19 3.64 16.73 -20.44
CA THR A 19 2.58 16.56 -19.42
C THR A 19 2.96 15.51 -18.39
N LEU A 20 3.60 14.40 -18.78
CA LEU A 20 4.13 13.41 -17.83
C LEU A 20 5.24 14.00 -16.94
N ALA A 21 6.10 14.84 -17.51
CA ALA A 21 7.18 15.50 -16.78
C ALA A 21 6.65 16.57 -15.78
N LEU A 22 5.55 17.25 -16.11
CA LEU A 22 4.92 18.24 -15.23
C LEU A 22 4.20 17.62 -14.02
N ILE A 23 3.80 16.34 -14.09
CA ILE A 23 3.21 15.60 -12.96
C ILE A 23 4.28 15.23 -11.91
N CYS A 24 5.58 15.38 -12.21
CA CYS A 24 6.66 15.22 -11.24
C CYS A 24 6.89 16.48 -10.39
N LYS A 25 5.89 16.93 -9.64
CA LYS A 25 6.09 17.97 -8.61
C LYS A 25 5.42 17.60 -7.30
N THR A 26 6.07 16.66 -6.62
CA THR A 26 6.28 16.55 -5.17
C THR A 26 6.95 15.20 -4.98
N LYS A 27 8.13 15.13 -4.38
CA LYS A 27 8.66 13.83 -3.95
C LYS A 27 7.79 13.42 -2.77
N PRO A 28 6.92 12.41 -2.88
CA PRO A 28 6.11 12.00 -1.74
C PRO A 28 7.02 11.48 -0.60
N GLU A 29 8.29 11.20 -0.91
CA GLU A 29 9.32 10.81 0.05
C GLU A 29 9.59 11.86 1.14
N ASP A 30 9.39 13.16 0.88
CA ASP A 30 9.71 14.20 1.86
C ASP A 30 8.56 14.47 2.84
N LYS A 31 7.33 14.01 2.54
CA LYS A 31 6.13 14.16 3.40
C LYS A 31 6.12 13.18 4.57
N TYR A 32 6.78 12.03 4.43
CA TYR A 32 6.69 10.91 5.35
C TYR A 32 8.05 10.52 5.91
N ILE A 33 8.05 9.94 7.09
CA ILE A 33 9.21 9.33 7.71
C ILE A 33 9.41 7.94 7.12
N TRP A 34 10.62 7.73 6.61
CA TRP A 34 11.03 6.50 5.97
C TRP A 34 12.22 5.89 6.70
N TYR A 35 12.19 4.58 6.85
CA TYR A 35 13.23 3.81 7.52
C TYR A 35 13.82 2.78 6.58
N SER A 36 15.06 2.36 6.84
CA SER A 36 15.57 1.11 6.29
C SER A 36 14.86 -0.09 6.96
N PRO A 37 14.80 -1.26 6.31
CA PRO A 37 14.23 -2.46 6.94
C PRO A 37 14.94 -2.84 8.23
N ARG A 38 16.25 -2.59 8.32
CA ARG A 38 17.05 -2.86 9.53
C ARG A 38 16.62 -1.99 10.71
N GLU A 39 16.32 -0.72 10.47
CA GLU A 39 15.80 0.18 11.52
C GLU A 39 14.41 -0.27 12.00
N VAL A 40 13.53 -0.67 11.07
CA VAL A 40 12.21 -1.22 11.43
C VAL A 40 12.36 -2.48 12.28
N ILE A 41 13.24 -3.40 11.90
CA ILE A 41 13.51 -4.64 12.64
C ILE A 41 14.10 -4.33 14.02
N SER A 42 15.04 -3.39 14.11
CA SER A 42 15.71 -3.03 15.36
C SER A 42 14.79 -2.33 16.37
N ASN A 43 13.69 -1.74 15.89
CA ASN A 43 12.67 -1.05 16.70
C ASN A 43 11.31 -1.78 16.64
N ALA A 44 11.32 -3.11 16.47
CA ALA A 44 10.10 -3.91 16.34
C ALA A 44 9.19 -3.87 17.59
N ASP A 45 9.73 -3.50 18.75
CA ASP A 45 9.01 -3.24 19.99
C ASP A 45 8.01 -2.08 19.85
N LYS A 46 8.35 -1.05 19.06
CA LYS A 46 7.51 0.14 18.80
C LYS A 46 6.37 -0.13 17.81
N LEU A 47 6.47 -1.19 17.03
CA LEU A 47 5.43 -1.62 16.10
C LEU A 47 4.25 -2.23 16.86
N GLN A 48 3.04 -2.01 16.36
CA GLN A 48 1.81 -2.55 16.93
C GLN A 48 1.09 -3.46 15.92
N PRO A 49 0.38 -4.49 16.39
CA PRO A 49 -0.59 -5.20 15.56
C PRO A 49 -1.57 -4.24 14.88
N GLY A 50 -1.78 -4.40 13.59
CA GLY A 50 -2.56 -3.51 12.75
C GLY A 50 -1.77 -2.35 12.12
N ASP A 51 -0.48 -2.18 12.43
CA ASP A 51 0.33 -1.20 11.70
C ASP A 51 0.44 -1.59 10.21
N ILE A 52 0.25 -0.61 9.33
CA ILE A 52 0.37 -0.73 7.88
C ILE A 52 1.81 -0.39 7.51
N LEU A 53 2.44 -1.28 6.75
CA LEU A 53 3.79 -1.09 6.23
C LEU A 53 3.74 -0.79 4.73
N ILE A 54 4.32 0.32 4.31
CA ILE A 54 4.41 0.70 2.90
C ILE A 54 5.88 0.71 2.46
N LEU A 55 6.20 -0.04 1.41
CA LEU A 55 7.51 0.00 0.78
C LEU A 55 7.59 1.09 -0.30
N SER A 56 8.71 1.82 -0.32
CA SER A 56 8.96 2.91 -1.26
C SER A 56 8.92 2.46 -2.73
N LYS A 57 8.59 3.36 -3.66
CA LYS A 57 8.60 3.07 -5.10
C LYS A 57 10.03 2.74 -5.58
N ARG A 58 10.14 1.96 -6.66
CA ARG A 58 11.40 1.75 -7.40
C ARG A 58 11.15 1.80 -8.90
N PRO A 59 12.16 2.16 -9.72
CA PRO A 59 12.04 2.22 -11.19
C PRO A 59 12.06 0.82 -11.83
N THR A 60 11.21 -0.10 -11.35
CA THR A 60 10.99 -1.43 -11.93
C THR A 60 9.49 -1.67 -12.08
N LEU A 61 9.07 -2.39 -13.12
CA LEU A 61 7.65 -2.61 -13.43
C LEU A 61 6.85 -3.16 -12.24
N ARG A 62 7.46 -4.02 -11.42
CA ARG A 62 6.80 -4.65 -10.27
C ARG A 62 6.80 -3.79 -9.00
N SER A 63 7.61 -2.73 -8.92
CA SER A 63 7.79 -1.94 -7.69
C SER A 63 7.60 -0.44 -7.88
N MET A 64 7.24 0.00 -9.09
CA MET A 64 7.01 1.42 -9.41
C MET A 64 5.86 2.07 -8.64
N TRP A 65 4.94 1.27 -8.10
CA TRP A 65 3.77 1.76 -7.37
C TRP A 65 3.92 1.70 -5.84
N GLY A 66 5.01 1.15 -5.33
CA GLY A 66 5.14 0.84 -3.90
C GLY A 66 4.74 -0.61 -3.61
N HIS A 67 4.49 -0.93 -2.35
CA HIS A 67 3.89 -2.19 -1.91
C HIS A 67 3.31 -1.99 -0.51
N ALA A 68 2.21 -2.65 -0.20
CA ALA A 68 1.52 -2.50 1.08
C ALA A 68 1.36 -3.83 1.81
N ALA A 69 1.54 -3.80 3.12
CA ALA A 69 1.35 -4.92 4.02
C ALA A 69 0.73 -4.42 5.34
N VAL A 70 0.26 -5.34 6.17
CA VAL A 70 -0.23 -5.05 7.52
C VAL A 70 0.35 -6.03 8.52
N LEU A 71 0.62 -5.58 9.74
CA LEU A 71 1.03 -6.46 10.83
C LEU A 71 -0.19 -7.15 11.44
N ASN A 72 -0.14 -8.48 11.55
CA ASN A 72 -1.18 -9.25 12.25
C ASN A 72 -1.02 -9.18 13.79
N GLU A 73 -1.87 -9.91 14.50
CA GLU A 73 -1.86 -10.02 15.98
C GLU A 73 -0.50 -10.44 16.57
N HIS A 74 0.32 -11.17 15.80
CA HIS A 74 1.64 -11.64 16.17
C HIS A 74 2.78 -10.76 15.63
N LYS A 75 2.48 -9.55 15.13
CA LYS A 75 3.44 -8.63 14.46
C LYS A 75 4.17 -9.26 13.27
N LYS A 76 3.55 -10.25 12.61
CA LYS A 76 4.04 -10.77 11.33
C LYS A 76 3.49 -9.91 10.19
N ILE A 77 4.29 -9.75 9.15
CA ILE A 77 3.92 -9.08 7.91
C ILE A 77 2.94 -9.98 7.17
N VAL A 78 1.72 -9.50 6.98
CA VAL A 78 0.71 -10.12 6.12
C VAL A 78 0.55 -9.29 4.86
N GLU A 79 0.68 -9.94 3.71
CA GLU A 79 0.70 -9.27 2.41
C GLU A 79 0.27 -10.17 1.25
N PHE A 80 0.07 -9.52 0.10
CA PHE A 80 -0.13 -10.17 -1.19
C PHE A 80 1.03 -9.77 -2.12
N PRO A 81 2.20 -10.47 -2.07
CA PRO A 81 3.45 -9.96 -2.63
C PRO A 81 3.54 -10.11 -4.15
N SER A 82 2.93 -11.16 -4.72
CA SER A 82 2.94 -11.38 -6.18
C SER A 82 1.96 -12.46 -6.64
N TYR A 83 1.77 -12.55 -7.96
CA TYR A 83 0.96 -13.57 -8.64
C TYR A 83 1.26 -15.01 -8.23
N SER A 84 2.53 -15.34 -7.93
CA SER A 84 2.96 -16.70 -7.59
C SER A 84 2.77 -17.08 -6.12
N ALA A 85 2.39 -16.14 -5.26
CA ALA A 85 2.35 -16.36 -3.81
C ALA A 85 0.94 -16.20 -3.19
N GLY A 86 0.07 -15.33 -3.73
CA GLY A 86 -1.22 -15.08 -3.08
C GLY A 86 -1.05 -14.45 -1.69
N TYR A 87 -1.84 -14.87 -0.70
CA TYR A 87 -1.63 -14.52 0.70
C TYR A 87 -0.26 -15.00 1.19
N SER A 88 0.47 -14.13 1.88
CA SER A 88 1.73 -14.46 2.53
C SER A 88 1.77 -13.89 3.94
N GLU A 89 2.23 -14.70 4.88
CA GLU A 89 2.51 -14.30 6.26
C GLU A 89 3.97 -14.61 6.57
N SER A 90 4.73 -13.59 6.97
CA SER A 90 6.15 -13.73 7.22
C SER A 90 6.59 -12.91 8.44
N PRO A 91 7.63 -13.33 9.17
CA PRO A 91 8.15 -12.54 10.28
C PRO A 91 8.77 -11.22 9.77
N ILE A 92 8.84 -10.20 10.63
CA ILE A 92 9.34 -8.86 10.25
C ILE A 92 10.74 -8.88 9.60
N TYR A 93 11.59 -9.82 10.01
CA TYR A 93 12.94 -9.98 9.46
C TYR A 93 12.97 -10.54 8.02
N ALA A 94 11.86 -11.03 7.48
CA ALA A 94 11.78 -11.43 6.07
C ALA A 94 12.09 -10.27 5.11
N TRP A 95 11.85 -9.03 5.56
CA TRP A 95 12.20 -7.82 4.82
C TRP A 95 13.64 -7.34 5.04
N GLN A 96 14.47 -7.99 5.85
CA GLN A 96 15.82 -7.49 6.20
C GLN A 96 16.70 -7.11 4.99
N ASN A 97 16.58 -7.86 3.90
CA ASN A 97 17.40 -7.70 2.69
C ASN A 97 16.67 -6.99 1.54
N ILE A 98 15.46 -6.46 1.78
CA ILE A 98 14.76 -5.70 0.74
C ILE A 98 15.42 -4.33 0.59
N ASN A 99 16.00 -4.04 -0.57
CA ASN A 99 16.66 -2.75 -0.84
C ASN A 99 15.64 -1.57 -1.05
N ARG A 100 14.67 -1.39 -0.16
CA ARG A 100 13.60 -0.37 -0.23
C ARG A 100 13.49 0.30 1.13
N LYS A 101 12.96 1.52 1.16
CA LYS A 101 12.58 2.15 2.42
C LYS A 101 11.19 1.66 2.83
N VAL A 102 10.92 1.70 4.13
CA VAL A 102 9.65 1.33 4.76
C VAL A 102 9.08 2.56 5.47
N ALA A 103 7.84 2.92 5.19
CA ALA A 103 7.06 3.85 5.99
C ALA A 103 6.01 3.05 6.79
N ILE A 104 5.75 3.48 8.01
CA ILE A 104 4.85 2.79 8.94
C ILE A 104 3.68 3.73 9.24
N PHE A 105 2.46 3.21 9.14
CA PHE A 105 1.24 3.95 9.38
C PHE A 105 0.35 3.21 10.37
N ARG A 106 -0.33 3.97 11.23
CA ARG A 106 -1.29 3.43 12.19
C ARG A 106 -2.63 4.12 12.02
N LEU A 107 -3.71 3.34 12.12
CA LEU A 107 -5.06 3.91 12.11
C LEU A 107 -5.31 4.64 13.44
N LYS A 108 -5.66 5.93 13.36
CA LYS A 108 -5.96 6.76 14.53
C LYS A 108 -7.14 6.18 15.30
N GLY A 109 -7.09 6.18 16.64
CA GLY A 109 -8.22 5.78 17.49
C GLY A 109 -8.67 4.32 17.30
N ILE A 110 -7.74 3.40 17.10
CA ILE A 110 -8.04 1.97 17.03
C ILE A 110 -8.23 1.39 18.45
N ASP A 111 -9.38 0.76 18.70
CA ASP A 111 -9.69 0.07 19.95
C ASP A 111 -9.55 -1.46 19.79
N ASP A 112 -9.70 -2.21 20.88
CA ASP A 112 -9.53 -3.67 20.85
C ASP A 112 -10.64 -4.38 20.07
N LYS A 113 -11.84 -3.80 20.02
CA LYS A 113 -12.95 -4.30 19.19
C LYS A 113 -12.59 -4.21 17.72
N PHE A 114 -12.08 -3.07 17.26
CA PHE A 114 -11.62 -2.87 15.89
C PHE A 114 -10.48 -3.82 15.55
N LYS A 115 -9.46 -3.95 16.41
CA LYS A 115 -8.35 -4.88 16.19
C LYS A 115 -8.83 -6.31 16.02
N SER A 116 -9.70 -6.79 16.90
CA SER A 116 -10.26 -8.15 16.82
C SER A 116 -10.97 -8.40 15.49
N VAL A 117 -11.80 -7.44 15.04
CA VAL A 117 -12.49 -7.55 13.76
C VAL A 117 -11.49 -7.46 12.59
N LEU A 118 -10.52 -6.56 12.64
CA LEU A 118 -9.48 -6.43 11.61
C LEU A 118 -8.73 -7.75 11.39
N PHE A 119 -8.31 -8.43 12.46
CA PHE A 119 -7.61 -9.70 12.33
C PHE A 119 -8.51 -10.82 11.81
N LYS A 120 -9.82 -10.80 12.13
CA LYS A 120 -10.79 -11.68 11.48
C LYS A 120 -10.89 -11.42 9.98
N GLU A 121 -10.97 -10.16 9.54
CA GLU A 121 -10.99 -9.82 8.12
C GLU A 121 -9.71 -10.25 7.39
N ILE A 122 -8.55 -10.11 8.03
CA ILE A 122 -7.27 -10.60 7.49
C ILE A 122 -7.32 -12.13 7.31
N ASN A 123 -7.79 -12.87 8.32
CA ASN A 123 -7.88 -14.33 8.26
C ASN A 123 -8.85 -14.82 7.17
N GLU A 124 -9.91 -14.07 6.89
CA GLU A 124 -10.83 -14.35 5.77
C GLU A 124 -10.17 -14.22 4.38
N THR A 125 -8.92 -13.74 4.29
CA THR A 125 -8.17 -13.61 3.03
C THR A 125 -7.16 -14.71 2.76
N ILE A 126 -6.90 -15.64 3.69
CA ILE A 126 -5.83 -16.64 3.59
C ILE A 126 -5.88 -17.47 2.30
N THR A 127 -7.08 -17.82 1.83
CA THR A 127 -7.28 -18.64 0.63
C THR A 127 -7.41 -17.83 -0.66
N LYS A 128 -7.37 -16.50 -0.59
CA LYS A 128 -7.57 -15.64 -1.76
C LYS A 128 -6.33 -15.65 -2.65
N PRO A 129 -6.48 -15.80 -3.98
CA PRO A 129 -5.36 -15.69 -4.89
C PRO A 129 -4.95 -14.23 -5.09
N TYR A 130 -3.73 -14.04 -5.58
CA TYR A 130 -3.29 -12.73 -6.04
C TYR A 130 -3.98 -12.37 -7.36
N GLY A 131 -4.32 -11.09 -7.54
CA GLY A 131 -4.53 -10.56 -8.88
C GLY A 131 -4.92 -9.10 -8.95
N LEU A 132 -4.55 -8.46 -10.06
CA LEU A 132 -4.92 -7.09 -10.36
C LEU A 132 -6.40 -7.00 -10.76
N THR A 133 -7.07 -5.98 -10.26
CA THR A 133 -8.46 -5.64 -10.58
C THR A 133 -8.60 -4.12 -10.60
N PHE A 134 -9.46 -3.62 -11.49
CA PHE A 134 -9.77 -2.19 -11.61
C PHE A 134 -11.01 -1.77 -10.81
N HIS A 135 -11.48 -2.66 -9.92
CA HIS A 135 -12.60 -2.42 -9.03
C HIS A 135 -12.18 -2.65 -7.59
N LYS A 136 -11.95 -1.57 -6.83
CA LYS A 136 -11.41 -1.62 -5.46
C LYS A 136 -12.19 -2.50 -4.50
N ASN A 137 -13.50 -2.64 -4.68
CA ASN A 137 -14.35 -3.48 -3.85
C ASN A 137 -14.46 -4.95 -4.33
N PHE A 138 -13.69 -5.35 -5.35
CA PHE A 138 -13.67 -6.74 -5.84
C PHE A 138 -12.75 -7.59 -4.96
N ASP A 139 -13.29 -8.61 -4.29
CA ASP A 139 -12.56 -9.34 -3.27
C ASP A 139 -12.34 -10.84 -3.59
N LYS A 140 -12.53 -11.28 -4.83
CA LYS A 140 -12.24 -12.68 -5.21
C LYS A 140 -10.76 -12.97 -5.47
N ARG A 141 -9.97 -11.93 -5.75
CA ARG A 141 -8.50 -11.95 -5.84
C ARG A 141 -8.00 -10.58 -5.40
N LEU A 142 -6.83 -10.54 -4.77
CA LEU A 142 -6.34 -9.32 -4.13
C LEU A 142 -4.92 -9.00 -4.59
N TYR A 143 -4.61 -7.72 -4.75
CA TYR A 143 -3.25 -7.22 -4.75
C TYR A 143 -2.97 -6.49 -3.43
N CYS A 144 -1.70 -6.16 -3.18
CA CYS A 144 -1.21 -5.73 -1.88
C CYS A 144 -2.01 -4.59 -1.22
N SER A 145 -2.17 -3.45 -1.88
CA SER A 145 -2.89 -2.30 -1.33
C SER A 145 -4.41 -2.49 -1.30
N GLN A 146 -5.00 -3.25 -2.22
CA GLN A 146 -6.43 -3.60 -2.11
C GLN A 146 -6.72 -4.46 -0.90
N PHE A 147 -5.85 -5.42 -0.62
CA PHE A 147 -5.98 -6.26 0.56
C PHE A 147 -6.03 -5.38 1.82
N VAL A 148 -5.05 -4.50 2.01
CA VAL A 148 -5.01 -3.57 3.15
C VAL A 148 -6.27 -2.69 3.17
N TYR A 149 -6.63 -2.05 2.05
CA TYR A 149 -7.83 -1.23 1.98
C TYR A 149 -9.11 -1.98 2.39
N LEU A 150 -9.31 -3.19 1.87
CA LEU A 150 -10.53 -3.95 2.11
C LEU A 150 -10.66 -4.45 3.54
N VAL A 151 -9.59 -4.96 4.15
CA VAL A 151 -9.67 -5.49 5.52
C VAL A 151 -9.95 -4.35 6.51
N PHE A 152 -9.35 -3.18 6.31
CA PHE A 152 -9.64 -2.00 7.14
C PHE A 152 -11.04 -1.45 6.92
N LYS A 153 -11.49 -1.35 5.65
CA LYS A 153 -12.84 -0.90 5.32
C LYS A 153 -13.91 -1.80 5.93
N LYS A 154 -13.80 -3.11 5.74
CA LYS A 154 -14.74 -4.10 6.30
C LYS A 154 -14.71 -4.11 7.83
N ALA A 155 -13.53 -3.96 8.44
CA ALA A 155 -13.42 -3.85 9.89
C ALA A 155 -14.12 -2.61 10.44
N GLY A 156 -13.98 -1.46 9.76
CA GLY A 156 -14.74 -0.26 10.05
C GLY A 156 -16.25 -0.48 9.97
N GLU A 157 -16.74 -1.00 8.84
CA GLU A 157 -18.17 -1.28 8.64
C GLU A 157 -18.74 -2.18 9.75
N LYS A 158 -18.03 -3.26 10.11
CA LYS A 158 -18.44 -4.22 11.15
C LYS A 158 -18.35 -3.65 12.58
N THR A 159 -17.59 -2.59 12.79
CA THR A 159 -17.47 -1.92 14.09
C THR A 159 -18.28 -0.62 14.22
N GLY A 160 -18.94 -0.19 13.14
CA GLY A 160 -19.72 1.05 13.11
C GLY A 160 -18.87 2.30 12.89
N ARG A 161 -17.67 2.15 12.31
CA ARG A 161 -16.75 3.25 12.00
C ARG A 161 -16.50 3.33 10.50
N GLU A 162 -16.63 4.53 9.92
CA GLU A 162 -16.24 4.72 8.52
C GLU A 162 -14.70 4.71 8.40
N VAL A 163 -14.16 3.74 7.68
CA VAL A 163 -12.72 3.62 7.39
C VAL A 163 -12.53 3.47 5.89
N ASN A 164 -12.24 4.59 5.23
CA ASN A 164 -11.89 4.63 3.82
C ASN A 164 -10.44 5.11 3.67
N LEU A 165 -9.52 4.17 3.42
CA LEU A 165 -8.10 4.47 3.25
C LEU A 165 -7.73 4.93 1.83
N ASP A 166 -8.68 4.93 0.89
CA ASP A 166 -8.45 5.44 -0.46
C ASP A 166 -8.65 6.96 -0.50
N SER A 167 -7.55 7.70 -0.51
CA SER A 167 -7.54 9.17 -0.50
C SER A 167 -7.93 9.82 -1.82
N ASN A 168 -7.85 9.11 -2.96
CA ASN A 168 -8.16 9.68 -4.27
C ASN A 168 -9.55 9.27 -4.80
N GLY A 169 -10.18 8.28 -4.17
CA GLY A 169 -11.55 7.84 -4.46
C GLY A 169 -11.69 7.01 -5.74
N GLY A 170 -10.60 6.71 -6.44
CA GLY A 170 -10.57 6.01 -7.72
C GLY A 170 -11.03 4.55 -7.67
N GLY A 171 -11.04 3.91 -8.84
CA GLY A 171 -11.39 2.48 -8.98
C GLY A 171 -10.27 1.53 -8.52
N TRP A 172 -9.05 2.03 -8.36
CA TRP A 172 -7.86 1.26 -8.03
C TRP A 172 -7.13 1.92 -6.86
N VAL A 173 -6.78 1.16 -5.81
CA VAL A 173 -6.15 1.71 -4.59
C VAL A 173 -4.66 1.42 -4.61
N MET A 174 -3.82 2.44 -4.71
CA MET A 174 -2.37 2.30 -4.68
C MET A 174 -1.82 2.36 -3.24
N PRO A 175 -0.63 1.79 -2.98
CA PRO A 175 0.01 1.92 -1.67
C PRO A 175 0.16 3.37 -1.20
N PHE A 176 0.40 4.31 -2.11
CA PHE A 176 0.56 5.73 -1.77
C PHE A 176 -0.79 6.43 -1.55
N ASP A 177 -1.89 5.94 -2.14
CA ASP A 177 -3.22 6.45 -1.84
C ASP A 177 -3.58 6.17 -0.37
N ILE A 178 -3.15 5.01 0.16
CA ILE A 178 -3.28 4.67 1.58
C ILE A 178 -2.47 5.63 2.45
N MET A 179 -1.21 5.90 2.09
CA MET A 179 -0.34 6.81 2.85
C MET A 179 -0.96 8.20 3.03
N ASP A 180 -1.64 8.70 1.99
CA ASP A 180 -2.27 10.01 1.97
C ASP A 180 -3.61 10.07 2.72
N SER A 181 -4.07 8.98 3.35
CA SER A 181 -5.30 8.98 4.15
C SER A 181 -5.14 9.74 5.47
N ASP A 182 -6.01 10.72 5.71
CA ASP A 182 -6.05 11.49 6.97
C ASP A 182 -6.43 10.65 8.20
N LEU A 183 -6.94 9.43 7.99
CA LEU A 183 -7.25 8.48 9.06
C LEU A 183 -5.98 7.86 9.67
N LEU A 184 -4.84 7.97 8.99
CA LEU A 184 -3.58 7.39 9.40
C LEU A 184 -2.67 8.42 10.06
N GLU A 185 -1.88 7.95 11.02
CA GLU A 185 -0.70 8.65 11.53
C GLU A 185 0.56 7.93 11.03
N ASN A 186 1.58 8.70 10.63
CA ASN A 186 2.87 8.13 10.26
C ASN A 186 3.72 7.94 11.53
N VAL A 187 4.09 6.69 11.80
CA VAL A 187 4.71 6.29 13.07
C VAL A 187 6.18 6.71 13.11
N SER A 188 6.56 7.43 14.17
CA SER A 188 7.97 7.69 14.50
C SER A 188 8.56 6.51 15.26
N LEU A 189 9.73 6.04 14.82
CA LEU A 189 10.55 5.08 15.55
C LEU A 189 11.57 5.77 16.47
N TYR A 190 11.61 7.10 16.52
CA TYR A 190 12.48 7.91 17.37
C TYR A 190 11.71 9.01 18.11
#